data_AF-A0AAW5I0K8-F1
#
_entry.id   AF-A0AAW5I0K8-F1
#
_cell.length_a   1.000
_cell.length_b   1.000
_cell.length_c   1.000
_cell.angle_alpha   90.00
_cell.angle_beta   90.00
_cell.angle_gamma   90.00
#
_symmetry.space_group_name_H-M   'P 1'
#
loop_
_entity.id
_entity.type
_entity.pdbx_description
1 polymer ?
#
loop_
_entity_poly.entity_id
_entity_poly.type
_entity_poly.pdbx_seq_one_letter_code
_entity_poly.pdbx_strand_id
1 'polypeptide(L)'
;MNDAIIKKHNFSTAKNQIQEFSRRLPANPRFEEVEEDGGLFGWFDHNVTGKEMNKFMGKVQDKLISVNSSLRGVIKEFGEIYKALDYLDNDYIKGILKAIDNAEKASEQAVSASKQALKAQDDNNKTIEALRKTVQAIKDSKTIIPGLGEKVKEWDSVKKRLESINHLDDMDVAWNQIQEVNLRLDTLMTETDSFKKLILPELDDAKKKIEDVCNQLALIEHLGDIDGIWIQQNLQAETIDRLLGDAKDLLGKINSLSAKQDDDVRKLNSDIQSLQTYINHVKSFEHLGDIDSIWNSVEEAKIFLEQFGKQLKCLEKQQDITAKELEDKIKVLADFQSHLSSFEHIDDIDNIWVDLHNQSKSLVSLSSHFTEMQDAFFGFKTEVTTSLESIVSQQEATNLSLRKKLKYAYCIGGGAILLSVLSVLLQYCGVL
;
A
#
# COMPACT_ATOMS: atom_id res chain seq x y z
N MET A 1 27.67 15.60 -5.82
CA MET A 1 26.43 14.95 -6.28
C MET A 1 25.49 14.94 -5.09
N ASN A 2 24.39 15.69 -5.15
CA ASN A 2 23.39 15.68 -4.09
C ASN A 2 22.54 14.44 -4.31
N ASP A 3 22.86 13.38 -3.56
CA ASP A 3 22.08 12.16 -3.54
C ASP A 3 20.64 12.48 -3.11
N ALA A 4 19.72 12.23 -4.04
CA ALA A 4 18.30 12.29 -3.79
C ALA A 4 17.94 11.09 -2.90
N ILE A 5 18.23 11.23 -1.61
CA ILE A 5 17.72 10.37 -0.55
C ILE A 5 16.19 10.50 -0.62
N ILE A 6 15.52 9.46 -1.12
CA ILE A 6 14.06 9.37 -1.17
C ILE A 6 13.56 9.61 0.26
N LYS A 7 12.90 10.76 0.48
CA LYS A 7 12.40 11.15 1.80
C LYS A 7 11.18 10.29 2.15
N LYS A 8 11.46 9.09 2.65
CA LYS A 8 10.49 8.08 3.11
C LYS A 8 9.40 8.64 4.05
N HIS A 9 9.70 9.74 4.75
CA HIS A 9 8.88 10.29 5.83
C HIS A 9 7.49 10.78 5.39
N ASN A 10 7.36 11.39 4.21
CA ASN A 10 6.11 12.07 3.83
C ASN A 10 5.01 11.07 3.44
N PHE A 11 5.35 10.05 2.65
CA PHE A 11 4.43 8.98 2.27
C PHE A 11 3.98 8.15 3.49
N SER A 12 4.91 7.78 4.37
CA SER A 12 4.58 7.04 5.60
C SER A 12 3.65 7.83 6.53
N THR A 13 3.80 9.16 6.56
CA THR A 13 2.93 10.02 7.37
C THR A 13 1.50 10.03 6.82
N ALA A 14 1.32 10.22 5.51
CA ALA A 14 0.00 10.20 4.88
C ALA A 14 -0.68 8.82 5.03
N LYS A 15 0.07 7.72 4.84
CA LYS A 15 -0.44 6.34 5.05
C LYS A 15 -0.96 6.13 6.47
N ASN A 16 -0.22 6.59 7.49
CA ASN A 16 -0.61 6.42 8.87
C ASN A 16 -1.88 7.19 9.24
N GLN A 17 -2.07 8.40 8.67
CA GLN A 17 -3.29 9.19 8.89
C GLN A 17 -4.53 8.48 8.34
N ILE A 18 -4.44 7.94 7.12
CA ILE A 18 -5.51 7.18 6.49
C ILE A 18 -5.86 5.93 7.32
N GLN A 19 -4.85 5.21 7.82
CA GLN A 19 -5.04 4.02 8.66
C GLN A 19 -5.71 4.36 10.00
N GLU A 20 -5.32 5.47 10.62
CA GLU A 20 -5.89 5.91 11.89
C GLU A 20 -7.36 6.32 11.74
N PHE A 21 -7.72 6.96 10.61
CA PHE A 21 -9.09 7.32 10.30
C PHE A 21 -9.99 6.11 10.00
N SER A 22 -9.50 5.14 9.23
CA SER A 22 -10.22 3.88 8.94
C SER A 22 -10.72 3.19 10.23
N ARG A 23 -9.91 3.24 11.30
CA ARG A 23 -10.24 2.66 12.60
C ARG A 23 -11.26 3.48 13.42
N ARG A 24 -11.55 4.71 13.01
CA ARG A 24 -12.43 5.66 13.71
C ARG A 24 -13.77 5.90 13.00
N LEU A 25 -14.11 5.10 11.98
CA LEU A 25 -15.38 5.24 11.28
C LEU A 25 -16.58 5.00 12.23
N PRO A 26 -17.52 5.94 12.33
CA PRO A 26 -18.65 5.80 13.24
C PRO A 26 -19.64 4.73 12.77
N ALA A 27 -20.27 4.06 13.74
CA ALA A 27 -21.30 3.07 13.49
C ALA A 27 -22.55 3.69 12.85
N ASN A 28 -23.22 2.90 12.00
CA ASN A 28 -24.36 3.35 11.21
C ASN A 28 -25.48 3.91 12.12
N PRO A 29 -25.96 5.13 11.88
CA PRO A 29 -27.08 5.68 12.63
C PRO A 29 -28.30 4.78 12.59
N ARG A 30 -28.78 4.31 13.75
CA ARG A 30 -30.15 3.80 13.89
C ARG A 30 -31.00 4.85 14.56
N PHE A 31 -32.20 5.03 14.04
CA PHE A 31 -33.25 5.83 14.67
C PHE A 31 -34.18 4.88 15.41
N GLU A 32 -34.54 5.23 16.64
CA GLU A 32 -35.61 4.56 17.38
C GLU A 32 -36.94 5.17 16.91
N GLU A 33 -37.92 4.34 16.57
CA GLU A 33 -39.27 4.81 16.27
C GLU A 33 -39.89 5.46 17.52
N VAL A 34 -40.81 6.39 17.29
CA VAL A 34 -41.64 6.96 18.36
C VAL A 34 -42.64 5.90 18.81
N GLU A 35 -42.97 5.84 20.11
CA GLU A 35 -43.90 4.85 20.63
C GLU A 35 -45.29 5.04 20.01
N GLU A 36 -45.85 3.98 19.41
CA GLU A 36 -47.17 3.98 18.74
C GLU A 36 -48.24 3.26 19.58
N ASP A 37 -47.84 2.42 20.55
CA ASP A 37 -48.73 1.66 21.43
C ASP A 37 -48.84 2.30 22.83
N GLY A 38 -50.06 2.40 23.37
CA GLY A 38 -50.38 3.02 24.66
C GLY A 38 -51.40 2.26 25.52
N GLY A 39 -51.44 2.57 26.82
CA GLY A 39 -52.41 2.00 27.77
C GLY A 39 -51.96 0.71 28.47
N LEU A 40 -52.79 0.20 29.39
CA LEU A 40 -52.50 -0.98 30.21
C LEU A 40 -52.33 -2.22 29.30
N PHE A 41 -51.11 -2.77 29.22
CA PHE A 41 -50.72 -3.89 28.35
C PHE A 41 -50.57 -3.61 26.84
N GLY A 42 -50.56 -2.35 26.39
CA GLY A 42 -50.33 -2.01 24.96
C GLY A 42 -51.49 -2.36 24.03
N TRP A 43 -52.73 -2.23 24.52
CA TRP A 43 -53.96 -2.57 23.79
C TRP A 43 -54.64 -1.39 23.09
N PHE A 44 -54.09 -0.18 23.22
CA PHE A 44 -54.66 1.03 22.63
C PHE A 44 -53.61 1.78 21.82
N ASP A 45 -54.04 2.55 20.82
CA ASP A 45 -53.14 3.42 20.06
C ASP A 45 -52.69 4.61 20.92
N HIS A 46 -51.40 4.97 20.84
CA HIS A 46 -50.82 6.16 21.47
C HIS A 46 -50.66 7.30 20.45
N ASN A 47 -51.23 8.46 20.76
CA ASN A 47 -51.01 9.66 19.95
C ASN A 47 -49.67 10.30 20.34
N VAL A 48 -48.73 10.31 19.39
CA VAL A 48 -47.42 10.94 19.56
C VAL A 48 -47.58 12.40 20.00
N THR A 49 -47.02 12.71 21.17
CA THR A 49 -47.07 14.06 21.73
C THR A 49 -45.99 14.96 21.12
N GLY A 50 -46.22 16.27 21.12
CA GLY A 50 -45.19 17.25 20.68
C GLY A 50 -43.89 17.19 21.48
N LYS A 51 -43.92 16.67 22.72
CA LYS A 51 -42.73 16.46 23.56
C LYS A 51 -41.92 15.24 23.12
N GLU A 52 -42.59 14.14 22.74
CA GLU A 52 -41.93 12.95 22.16
C GLU A 52 -41.34 13.26 20.79
N MET A 53 -42.07 13.99 19.95
CA MET A 53 -41.58 14.44 18.65
C MET A 53 -40.35 15.36 18.78
N ASN A 54 -40.36 16.35 19.68
CA ASN A 54 -39.18 17.21 19.90
C ASN A 54 -37.97 16.42 20.43
N LYS A 55 -38.20 15.39 21.27
CA LYS A 55 -37.14 14.51 21.77
C LYS A 55 -36.55 13.64 20.65
N PHE A 56 -37.39 13.09 19.79
CA PHE A 56 -36.96 12.37 18.58
C PHE A 56 -36.20 13.30 17.64
N MET A 57 -36.66 14.54 17.46
CA MET A 57 -36.01 15.53 16.60
C MET A 57 -34.64 15.98 17.10
N GLY A 58 -34.47 16.11 18.43
CA GLY A 58 -33.15 16.28 19.03
C GLY A 58 -32.20 15.12 18.72
N LYS A 59 -32.67 13.86 18.85
CA LYS A 59 -31.87 12.68 18.49
C LYS A 59 -31.47 12.67 17.01
N VAL A 60 -32.38 13.07 16.11
CA VAL A 60 -32.09 13.17 14.67
C VAL A 60 -31.08 14.27 14.37
N GLN A 61 -31.21 15.44 15.01
CA GLN A 61 -30.29 16.56 14.84
C GLN A 61 -28.87 16.21 15.31
N ASP A 62 -28.73 15.58 16.47
CA ASP A 62 -27.44 15.07 16.97
C ASP A 62 -26.82 14.06 16.00
N LYS A 63 -27.65 13.20 15.40
CA LYS A 63 -27.22 12.22 14.40
C LYS A 63 -26.75 12.87 13.11
N LEU A 64 -27.47 13.88 12.60
CA LEU A 64 -27.08 14.64 11.40
C LEU A 64 -25.78 15.41 11.62
N ILE A 65 -25.57 15.98 12.82
CA ILE A 65 -24.30 16.62 13.21
C ILE A 65 -23.16 15.59 13.19
N SER A 66 -23.39 14.40 13.76
CA SER A 66 -22.43 13.29 13.72
C SER A 66 -22.09 12.87 12.29
N VAL A 67 -23.09 12.75 11.42
CA VAL A 67 -22.90 12.41 9.99
C VAL A 67 -22.08 13.49 9.28
N ASN A 68 -22.40 14.77 9.47
CA ASN A 68 -21.67 15.88 8.86
C ASN A 68 -20.19 15.93 9.33
N SER A 69 -19.95 15.72 10.62
CA SER A 69 -18.58 15.61 11.16
C SER A 69 -17.81 14.45 10.53
N SER A 70 -18.47 13.32 10.32
CA SER A 70 -17.89 12.14 9.67
C SER A 70 -17.56 12.42 8.21
N LEU A 71 -18.47 13.08 7.48
CA LEU A 71 -18.29 13.46 6.08
C LEU A 71 -17.09 14.42 5.91
N ARG A 72 -16.94 15.40 6.80
CA ARG A 72 -15.76 16.29 6.81
C ARG A 72 -14.46 15.52 7.07
N GLY A 73 -14.49 14.52 7.94
CA GLY A 73 -13.37 13.61 8.18
C GLY A 73 -12.98 12.84 6.91
N VAL A 74 -13.98 12.25 6.23
CA VAL A 74 -13.78 11.55 4.96
C VAL A 74 -13.14 12.46 3.90
N ILE A 75 -13.64 13.69 3.72
CA ILE A 75 -13.10 14.66 2.76
C ILE A 75 -11.63 14.99 3.08
N LYS A 76 -11.30 15.16 4.36
CA LYS A 76 -9.92 15.43 4.79
C LYS A 76 -8.97 14.27 4.43
N GLU A 77 -9.40 13.03 4.67
CA GLU A 77 -8.60 11.86 4.33
C GLU A 77 -8.46 11.62 2.83
N PHE A 78 -9.47 11.96 2.02
CA PHE A 78 -9.29 11.97 0.56
C PHE A 78 -8.18 12.94 0.13
N GLY A 79 -8.01 14.06 0.84
CA GLY A 79 -6.87 14.96 0.65
C GLY A 79 -5.52 14.32 1.01
N GLU A 80 -5.46 13.52 2.07
CA GLU A 80 -4.24 12.79 2.45
C GLU A 80 -3.93 11.62 1.51
N ILE A 81 -4.96 10.93 0.97
CA ILE A 81 -4.81 9.94 -0.11
C ILE A 81 -4.19 10.58 -1.35
N TYR A 82 -4.68 11.76 -1.76
CA TYR A 82 -4.13 12.48 -2.90
C TYR A 82 -2.65 12.83 -2.70
N LYS A 83 -2.28 13.34 -1.52
CA LYS A 83 -0.88 13.61 -1.17
C LYS A 83 -0.03 12.34 -1.17
N ALA A 84 -0.55 11.22 -0.64
CA ALA A 84 0.16 9.94 -0.66
C ALA A 84 0.45 9.48 -2.10
N LEU A 85 -0.53 9.61 -3.00
CA LEU A 85 -0.35 9.29 -4.43
C LEU A 85 0.65 10.24 -5.11
N ASP A 86 0.59 11.54 -4.82
CA ASP A 86 1.53 12.52 -5.37
C ASP A 86 2.97 12.28 -4.89
N TYR A 87 3.17 11.96 -3.61
CA TYR A 87 4.50 11.57 -3.09
C TYR A 87 5.01 10.26 -3.70
N LEU A 88 4.11 9.30 -3.97
CA LEU A 88 4.48 8.05 -4.62
C LEU A 88 4.97 8.30 -6.06
N ASP A 89 4.30 9.18 -6.81
CA ASP A 89 4.67 9.50 -8.18
C ASP A 89 5.95 10.36 -8.26
N ASN A 90 5.97 11.49 -7.54
CA ASN A 90 7.04 12.50 -7.69
C ASN A 90 8.36 12.15 -6.99
N ASP A 91 8.32 11.46 -5.84
CA ASP A 91 9.54 11.16 -5.09
C ASP A 91 9.98 9.70 -5.29
N TYR A 92 9.05 8.75 -5.15
CA TYR A 92 9.38 7.33 -5.20
C TYR A 92 9.58 6.82 -6.62
N ILE A 93 8.59 6.98 -7.50
CA ILE A 93 8.67 6.44 -8.87
C ILE A 93 9.79 7.14 -9.65
N LYS A 94 9.90 8.47 -9.57
CA LYS A 94 11.03 9.19 -10.18
C LYS A 94 12.39 8.80 -9.60
N GLY A 95 12.48 8.57 -8.29
CA GLY A 95 13.70 8.09 -7.64
C GLY A 95 14.12 6.72 -8.14
N ILE A 96 13.17 5.79 -8.25
CA ILE A 96 13.37 4.43 -8.79
C ILE A 96 13.80 4.49 -10.26
N LEU A 97 13.11 5.28 -11.10
CA LEU A 97 13.47 5.45 -12.51
C LEU A 97 14.90 5.96 -12.68
N LYS A 98 15.32 6.94 -11.86
CA LYS A 98 16.69 7.46 -11.88
C LYS A 98 17.71 6.42 -11.42
N ALA A 99 17.37 5.59 -10.43
CA ALA A 99 18.22 4.48 -9.99
C ALA A 99 18.36 3.41 -11.09
N ILE A 100 17.28 3.10 -11.81
CA ILE A 100 17.29 2.17 -12.95
C ILE A 100 18.14 2.72 -14.10
N ASP A 101 18.00 3.99 -14.48
CA ASP A 101 18.82 4.63 -15.51
C ASP A 101 20.32 4.62 -15.15
N ASN A 102 20.65 4.86 -13.88
CA ASN A 102 22.03 4.73 -13.41
C ASN A 102 22.55 3.28 -13.46
N ALA A 103 21.71 2.31 -13.11
CA ALA A 103 22.06 0.89 -13.18
C ALA A 103 22.23 0.40 -14.63
N GLU A 104 21.40 0.90 -15.55
CA GLU A 104 21.49 0.65 -16.99
C GLU A 104 22.82 1.16 -17.54
N LYS A 105 23.18 2.42 -17.25
CA LYS A 105 24.48 2.99 -17.64
C LYS A 105 25.68 2.22 -17.08
N ALA A 106 25.60 1.79 -15.82
CA ALA A 106 26.65 0.97 -15.22
C ALA A 106 26.76 -0.41 -15.90
N SER A 107 25.62 -1.02 -16.24
CA SER A 107 25.55 -2.29 -16.98
C SER A 107 26.16 -2.17 -18.38
N GLU A 108 25.83 -1.12 -19.13
CA GLU A 108 26.41 -0.85 -20.45
C GLU A 108 27.94 -0.69 -20.38
N GLN A 109 28.44 0.04 -19.37
CA GLN A 109 29.87 0.19 -19.13
C GLN A 109 30.53 -1.16 -18.81
N ALA A 110 29.90 -2.00 -17.99
CA ALA A 110 30.39 -3.34 -17.68
C ALA A 110 30.43 -4.25 -18.92
N VAL A 111 29.42 -4.18 -19.79
CA VAL A 111 29.39 -4.91 -21.08
C VAL A 111 30.55 -4.46 -21.98
N SER A 112 30.78 -3.14 -22.08
CA SER A 112 31.89 -2.59 -22.86
C SER A 112 33.25 -3.04 -22.32
N ALA A 113 33.45 -2.99 -21.00
CA ALA A 113 34.66 -3.47 -20.35
C ALA A 113 34.88 -4.98 -20.56
N SER A 114 33.81 -5.79 -20.45
CA SER A 114 33.84 -7.23 -20.72
C SER A 114 34.28 -7.55 -22.16
N LYS A 115 33.77 -6.80 -23.14
CA LYS A 115 34.20 -6.93 -24.54
C LYS A 115 35.67 -6.60 -24.75
N GLN A 116 36.18 -5.59 -24.05
CA GLN A 116 37.62 -5.26 -24.08
C GLN A 116 38.47 -6.35 -23.42
N ALA A 117 38.01 -6.91 -22.30
CA ALA A 117 38.69 -8.01 -21.61
C ALA A 117 38.77 -9.28 -22.47
N LEU A 118 37.69 -9.64 -23.17
CA LEU A 118 37.68 -10.76 -24.11
C LEU A 118 38.70 -10.57 -25.25
N LYS A 119 38.81 -9.34 -25.78
CA LYS A 119 39.80 -9.04 -26.82
C LYS A 119 41.23 -9.18 -26.28
N ALA A 120 41.50 -8.68 -25.08
CA ALA A 120 42.80 -8.85 -24.43
C ALA A 120 43.13 -10.33 -24.13
N GLN A 121 42.12 -11.14 -23.79
CA GLN A 121 42.30 -12.58 -23.59
C GLN A 121 42.68 -13.30 -24.89
N ASP A 122 42.06 -12.94 -26.01
CA ASP A 122 42.42 -13.48 -27.34
C ASP A 122 43.87 -13.13 -27.72
N ASP A 123 44.29 -11.89 -27.49
CA ASP A 123 45.65 -11.45 -27.75
C ASP A 123 46.67 -12.17 -26.86
N ASN A 124 46.37 -12.37 -25.57
CA ASN A 124 47.21 -13.14 -24.66
C ASN A 124 47.36 -14.61 -25.10
N ASN A 125 46.29 -15.23 -25.61
CA ASN A 125 46.36 -16.61 -26.13
C ASN A 125 47.33 -16.72 -27.32
N LYS A 126 47.30 -15.76 -28.24
CA LYS A 126 48.25 -15.70 -29.38
C LYS A 126 49.69 -15.58 -28.88
N THR A 127 49.93 -14.73 -27.86
CA THR A 127 51.26 -14.59 -27.25
C THR A 127 51.74 -15.88 -26.57
N ILE A 128 50.86 -16.59 -25.86
CA ILE A 128 51.19 -17.88 -25.23
C ILE A 128 51.58 -18.91 -26.28
N GLU A 129 50.88 -18.96 -27.41
CA GLU A 129 51.23 -19.88 -28.51
C GLU A 129 52.60 -19.56 -29.12
N ALA A 130 52.93 -18.27 -29.32
CA ALA A 130 54.23 -17.84 -29.79
C ALA A 130 55.35 -18.23 -28.81
N LEU A 131 55.15 -17.99 -27.51
CA LEU A 131 56.11 -18.34 -26.47
C LEU A 131 56.36 -19.86 -26.39
N ARG A 132 55.32 -20.68 -26.58
CA ARG A 132 55.46 -22.14 -26.66
C ARG A 132 56.40 -22.57 -27.80
N LYS A 133 56.28 -21.95 -28.98
CA LYS A 133 57.14 -22.25 -30.14
C LYS A 133 58.60 -21.89 -29.84
N THR A 134 58.85 -20.75 -29.18
CA THR A 134 60.21 -20.33 -28.80
C THR A 134 60.85 -21.27 -27.77
N VAL A 135 60.10 -21.69 -26.74
CA VAL A 135 60.61 -22.63 -25.72
C VAL A 135 60.99 -23.98 -26.36
N GLN A 136 60.22 -24.44 -27.33
CA GLN A 136 60.54 -25.67 -28.07
C GLN A 136 61.86 -25.54 -28.85
N ALA A 137 62.09 -24.41 -29.54
CA ALA A 137 63.34 -24.16 -30.26
C ALA A 137 64.57 -24.10 -29.34
N ILE A 138 64.44 -23.56 -28.12
CA ILE A 138 65.52 -23.54 -27.11
C ILE A 138 65.81 -24.94 -26.57
N LYS A 139 64.78 -25.79 -26.43
CA LYS A 139 64.97 -27.18 -26.01
C LYS A 139 65.76 -27.97 -27.06
N ASP A 140 65.50 -27.70 -28.33
CA ASP A 140 66.17 -28.36 -29.46
C ASP A 140 67.62 -27.87 -29.66
N SER A 141 67.99 -26.66 -29.23
CA SER A 141 69.37 -26.18 -29.29
C SER A 141 70.26 -26.71 -28.16
N LYS A 142 69.68 -26.99 -26.99
CA LYS A 142 70.38 -27.54 -25.81
C LYS A 142 70.97 -28.94 -26.05
N THR A 143 70.42 -29.71 -26.98
CA THR A 143 70.91 -31.05 -27.34
C THR A 143 72.14 -31.04 -28.26
N ILE A 144 72.50 -29.89 -28.86
CA ILE A 144 73.64 -29.76 -29.79
C ILE A 144 74.95 -29.39 -29.07
N ILE A 145 74.84 -28.76 -27.90
CA ILE A 145 75.96 -28.25 -27.07
C ILE A 145 77.00 -29.33 -26.63
N PRO A 146 76.64 -30.60 -26.35
CA PRO A 146 77.63 -31.61 -25.94
C PRO A 146 78.67 -31.99 -27.02
N GLY A 147 78.36 -31.82 -28.31
CA GLY A 147 79.26 -32.20 -29.42
C GLY A 147 80.45 -31.26 -29.64
N LEU A 148 80.43 -30.05 -29.05
CA LEU A 148 81.51 -29.06 -29.17
C LEU A 148 82.63 -29.26 -28.12
N GLY A 149 82.36 -30.00 -27.04
CA GLY A 149 83.32 -30.22 -25.95
C GLY A 149 84.38 -31.30 -26.22
N GLU A 150 84.18 -32.19 -27.19
CA GLU A 150 85.14 -33.24 -27.53
C GLU A 150 86.32 -32.73 -28.37
N LYS A 151 86.09 -31.77 -29.29
CA LYS A 151 87.15 -31.22 -30.17
C LYS A 151 88.21 -30.39 -29.43
N VAL A 152 87.92 -29.89 -28.23
CA VAL A 152 88.85 -29.09 -27.43
C VAL A 152 89.91 -29.95 -26.72
N LYS A 153 89.62 -31.26 -26.52
CA LYS A 153 90.53 -32.18 -25.81
C LYS A 153 91.67 -32.72 -26.67
N GLU A 154 91.59 -32.63 -28.00
CA GLU A 154 92.63 -33.11 -28.93
C GLU A 154 93.86 -32.17 -29.01
N TRP A 155 93.70 -30.89 -28.73
CA TRP A 155 94.75 -29.87 -28.83
C TRP A 155 95.82 -29.94 -27.72
N ASP A 156 95.47 -30.45 -26.55
CA ASP A 156 96.37 -30.53 -25.38
C ASP A 156 97.42 -31.66 -25.52
N SER A 157 97.15 -32.66 -26.37
CA SER A 157 98.03 -33.80 -26.63
C SER A 157 99.22 -33.43 -27.53
N VAL A 158 99.01 -32.49 -28.46
CA VAL A 158 100.03 -32.04 -29.42
C VAL A 158 101.11 -31.19 -28.75
N LYS A 159 100.71 -30.36 -27.77
CA LYS A 159 101.61 -29.47 -27.03
C LYS A 159 102.69 -30.21 -26.22
N LYS A 160 102.32 -31.34 -25.58
CA LYS A 160 103.22 -32.13 -24.72
C LYS A 160 104.36 -32.84 -25.45
N ARG A 161 104.27 -33.02 -26.77
CA ARG A 161 105.29 -33.74 -27.56
C ARG A 161 106.48 -32.85 -27.99
N LEU A 162 106.32 -31.54 -27.90
CA LEU A 162 107.32 -30.56 -28.34
C LEU A 162 108.38 -30.28 -27.26
N GLU A 163 108.11 -30.64 -26.01
CA GLU A 163 108.87 -30.21 -24.83
C GLU A 163 110.00 -31.19 -24.38
N SER A 164 110.40 -32.18 -25.19
CA SER A 164 111.14 -33.37 -24.68
C SER A 164 112.45 -33.81 -25.38
N ILE A 165 113.36 -32.91 -25.83
CA ILE A 165 114.67 -33.33 -26.40
C ILE A 165 115.86 -32.55 -25.78
N ASN A 166 116.90 -33.27 -25.29
CA ASN A 166 118.10 -32.73 -24.62
C ASN A 166 119.43 -33.48 -24.93
N HIS A 167 120.55 -32.72 -24.87
CA HIS A 167 121.96 -33.03 -24.54
C HIS A 167 123.03 -33.11 -25.66
N LEU A 168 124.17 -32.44 -25.42
CA LEU A 168 125.52 -32.75 -25.95
C LEU A 168 126.59 -32.07 -25.06
N ASP A 169 127.25 -32.89 -24.25
CA ASP A 169 128.44 -32.60 -23.45
C ASP A 169 129.72 -32.61 -24.32
N ASP A 170 130.74 -31.87 -23.85
CA ASP A 170 132.18 -32.07 -24.08
C ASP A 170 132.85 -31.41 -25.31
N MET A 171 133.05 -30.11 -25.10
CA MET A 171 134.09 -29.21 -25.62
C MET A 171 135.51 -29.78 -25.81
N ASP A 172 135.81 -31.02 -25.47
CA ASP A 172 137.14 -31.62 -25.66
C ASP A 172 137.29 -32.33 -27.02
N VAL A 173 136.20 -32.65 -27.72
CA VAL A 173 136.30 -33.04 -29.16
C VAL A 173 136.45 -31.79 -30.04
N ALA A 174 136.03 -30.62 -29.57
CA ALA A 174 136.04 -29.36 -30.33
C ALA A 174 137.45 -28.98 -30.86
N TRP A 175 138.53 -29.36 -30.18
CA TRP A 175 139.89 -29.08 -30.62
C TRP A 175 140.39 -30.04 -31.73
N ASN A 176 139.97 -31.31 -31.72
CA ASN A 176 140.22 -32.25 -32.84
C ASN A 176 139.24 -32.04 -34.01
N GLN A 177 138.03 -31.59 -33.70
CA GLN A 177 137.06 -31.15 -34.69
C GLN A 177 137.59 -29.97 -35.48
N ILE A 178 138.32 -28.99 -34.96
CA ILE A 178 138.77 -27.85 -35.79
C ILE A 178 139.72 -28.27 -36.94
N GLN A 179 140.58 -29.27 -36.73
CA GLN A 179 141.45 -29.81 -37.80
C GLN A 179 140.71 -30.73 -38.75
N GLU A 180 139.83 -31.57 -38.22
CA GLU A 180 138.95 -32.40 -39.03
C GLU A 180 137.89 -31.56 -39.77
N VAL A 181 137.48 -30.42 -39.23
CA VAL A 181 136.52 -29.44 -39.76
C VAL A 181 137.04 -28.81 -41.03
N ASN A 182 138.36 -28.68 -41.24
CA ASN A 182 138.90 -28.14 -42.49
C ASN A 182 138.87 -29.15 -43.64
N LEU A 183 139.20 -30.43 -43.40
CA LEU A 183 139.05 -31.49 -44.42
C LEU A 183 137.57 -31.85 -44.61
N ARG A 184 136.81 -31.87 -43.52
CA ARG A 184 135.35 -31.90 -43.55
C ARG A 184 134.77 -30.63 -44.15
N LEU A 185 135.46 -29.48 -44.26
CA LEU A 185 134.90 -28.28 -44.89
C LEU A 185 134.79 -28.48 -46.41
N ASP A 186 135.79 -29.14 -47.02
CA ASP A 186 135.78 -29.52 -48.43
C ASP A 186 134.75 -30.64 -48.70
N THR A 187 134.69 -31.64 -47.82
CA THR A 187 133.65 -32.68 -47.88
C THR A 187 132.26 -32.08 -47.61
N LEU A 188 132.13 -31.14 -46.67
CA LEU A 188 130.91 -30.40 -46.35
C LEU A 188 130.54 -29.45 -47.47
N MET A 189 131.46 -28.87 -48.23
CA MET A 189 131.11 -28.09 -49.42
C MET A 189 130.50 -29.01 -50.48
N THR A 190 131.08 -30.19 -50.68
CA THR A 190 130.58 -31.20 -51.61
C THR A 190 129.24 -31.79 -51.13
N GLU A 191 129.09 -32.06 -49.84
CA GLU A 191 127.85 -32.45 -49.19
C GLU A 191 126.85 -31.28 -49.12
N THR A 192 127.29 -30.02 -49.06
CA THR A 192 126.43 -28.82 -49.09
C THR A 192 125.86 -28.64 -50.49
N ASP A 193 126.63 -28.90 -51.55
CA ASP A 193 126.12 -28.91 -52.92
C ASP A 193 125.20 -30.11 -53.18
N SER A 194 125.49 -31.26 -52.56
CA SER A 194 124.60 -32.44 -52.53
C SER A 194 123.31 -32.15 -51.75
N PHE A 195 123.42 -31.48 -50.61
CA PHE A 195 122.34 -31.08 -49.71
C PHE A 195 121.49 -29.99 -50.34
N LYS A 196 122.08 -29.03 -51.06
CA LYS A 196 121.35 -28.08 -51.92
C LYS A 196 120.58 -28.83 -53.01
N LYS A 197 121.17 -29.84 -53.66
CA LYS A 197 120.47 -30.70 -54.63
C LYS A 197 119.34 -31.54 -54.01
N LEU A 198 119.41 -31.87 -52.72
CA LEU A 198 118.38 -32.63 -52.01
C LEU A 198 117.27 -31.72 -51.42
N ILE A 199 117.64 -30.55 -50.90
CA ILE A 199 116.76 -29.60 -50.22
C ILE A 199 116.03 -28.69 -51.21
N LEU A 200 116.66 -28.29 -52.33
CA LEU A 200 115.97 -27.45 -53.32
C LEU A 200 114.70 -28.11 -53.85
N PRO A 201 114.68 -29.40 -54.23
CA PRO A 201 113.45 -30.11 -54.61
C PRO A 201 112.43 -30.22 -53.46
N GLU A 202 112.87 -30.48 -52.23
CA GLU A 202 111.98 -30.52 -51.05
C GLU A 202 111.39 -29.14 -50.71
N LEU A 203 112.15 -28.06 -50.91
CA LEU A 203 111.69 -26.69 -50.71
C LEU A 203 110.72 -26.28 -51.82
N ASP A 204 110.96 -26.72 -53.06
CA ASP A 204 110.07 -26.49 -54.20
C ASP A 204 108.78 -27.32 -54.08
N ASP A 205 108.87 -28.55 -53.55
CA ASP A 205 107.72 -29.39 -53.23
C ASP A 205 106.92 -28.83 -52.04
N ALA A 206 107.59 -28.32 -50.99
CA ALA A 206 106.94 -27.62 -49.88
C ALA A 206 106.25 -26.34 -50.34
N LYS A 207 106.91 -25.55 -51.21
CA LYS A 207 106.31 -24.36 -51.83
C LYS A 207 105.09 -24.74 -52.66
N LYS A 208 105.17 -25.81 -53.45
CA LYS A 208 104.06 -26.32 -54.25
C LYS A 208 102.91 -26.85 -53.40
N LYS A 209 103.20 -27.50 -52.26
CA LYS A 209 102.21 -27.92 -51.26
C LYS A 209 101.54 -26.73 -50.57
N ILE A 210 102.30 -25.68 -50.25
CA ILE A 210 101.75 -24.43 -49.70
C ILE A 210 100.86 -23.75 -50.75
N GLU A 211 101.30 -23.69 -52.01
CA GLU A 211 100.54 -23.13 -53.11
C GLU A 211 99.27 -23.95 -53.39
N ASP A 212 99.32 -25.28 -53.26
CA ASP A 212 98.16 -26.17 -53.33
C ASP A 212 97.19 -25.92 -52.17
N VAL A 213 97.68 -25.76 -50.94
CA VAL A 213 96.83 -25.40 -49.78
C VAL A 213 96.20 -24.03 -49.97
N CYS A 214 96.93 -23.04 -50.51
CA CYS A 214 96.39 -21.72 -50.82
C CYS A 214 95.31 -21.79 -51.92
N ASN A 215 95.52 -22.60 -52.96
CA ASN A 215 94.53 -22.81 -54.01
C ASN A 215 93.30 -23.59 -53.49
N GLN A 216 93.49 -24.57 -52.60
CA GLN A 216 92.40 -25.26 -51.91
C GLN A 216 91.61 -24.31 -51.00
N LEU A 217 92.28 -23.42 -50.27
CA LEU A 217 91.63 -22.36 -49.48
C LEU A 217 90.83 -21.39 -50.36
N ALA A 218 91.35 -21.04 -51.54
CA ALA A 218 90.64 -20.20 -52.51
C ALA A 218 89.42 -20.88 -53.16
N LEU A 219 89.38 -22.22 -53.19
CA LEU A 219 88.26 -23.03 -53.67
C LEU A 219 87.17 -23.26 -52.61
N ILE A 220 87.40 -22.91 -51.35
CA ILE A 220 86.35 -22.98 -50.32
C ILE A 220 85.40 -21.78 -50.53
N GLU A 221 84.31 -22.01 -51.26
CA GLU A 221 83.29 -21.02 -51.63
C GLU A 221 82.62 -20.29 -50.45
N HIS A 222 82.85 -20.76 -49.21
CA HIS A 222 82.08 -20.38 -48.02
C HIS A 222 82.90 -19.69 -46.91
N LEU A 223 84.16 -19.29 -47.16
CA LEU A 223 84.95 -18.55 -46.14
C LEU A 223 84.30 -17.21 -45.75
N GLY A 224 83.68 -16.51 -46.70
CA GLY A 224 82.91 -15.29 -46.43
C GLY A 224 81.58 -15.53 -45.71
N ASP A 225 81.07 -16.76 -45.71
CA ASP A 225 79.85 -17.11 -44.98
C ASP A 225 80.08 -17.10 -43.47
N ILE A 226 81.32 -17.31 -43.00
CA ILE A 226 81.67 -17.20 -41.57
C ILE A 226 81.52 -15.76 -41.08
N ASP A 227 81.97 -14.79 -41.86
CA ASP A 227 81.78 -13.36 -41.54
C ASP A 227 80.29 -12.99 -41.59
N GLY A 228 79.55 -13.53 -42.56
CA GLY A 228 78.09 -13.39 -42.64
C GLY A 228 77.35 -13.96 -41.42
N ILE A 229 77.74 -15.15 -40.96
CA ILE A 229 77.22 -15.78 -39.74
C ILE A 229 77.52 -14.91 -38.52
N TRP A 230 78.73 -14.33 -38.41
CA TRP A 230 79.08 -13.44 -37.30
C TRP A 230 78.20 -12.19 -37.27
N ILE A 231 78.04 -11.51 -38.41
CA ILE A 231 77.18 -10.32 -38.51
C ILE A 231 75.75 -10.65 -38.14
N GLN A 232 75.24 -11.79 -38.63
CA GLN A 232 73.90 -12.27 -38.29
C GLN A 232 73.76 -12.55 -36.79
N GLN A 233 74.78 -13.16 -36.16
CA GLN A 233 74.77 -13.45 -34.73
C GLN A 233 74.77 -12.17 -33.88
N ASN A 234 75.51 -11.14 -34.30
CA ASN A 234 75.51 -9.85 -33.60
C ASN A 234 74.16 -9.13 -33.73
N LEU A 235 73.55 -9.15 -34.93
CA LEU A 235 72.22 -8.59 -35.16
C LEU A 235 71.13 -9.32 -34.34
N GLN A 236 71.28 -10.64 -34.19
CA GLN A 236 70.41 -11.45 -33.33
C GLN A 236 70.56 -11.05 -31.85
N ALA A 237 71.78 -10.79 -31.37
CA ALA A 237 72.01 -10.34 -30.00
C ALA A 237 71.34 -8.98 -29.71
N GLU A 238 71.48 -8.00 -30.60
CA GLU A 238 70.80 -6.71 -30.48
C GLU A 238 69.27 -6.84 -30.49
N THR A 239 68.75 -7.76 -31.30
CA THR A 239 67.31 -8.05 -31.34
C THR A 239 66.83 -8.66 -30.00
N ILE A 240 67.62 -9.56 -29.41
CA ILE A 240 67.32 -10.16 -28.09
C ILE A 240 67.28 -9.08 -27.00
N ASP A 241 68.24 -8.15 -26.98
CA ASP A 241 68.28 -7.07 -26.00
C ASP A 241 67.06 -6.14 -26.13
N ARG A 242 66.65 -5.83 -27.35
CA ARG A 242 65.42 -5.06 -27.59
C ARG A 242 64.18 -5.77 -27.07
N LEU A 243 64.05 -7.08 -27.38
CA LEU A 243 62.93 -7.89 -26.92
C LEU A 243 62.90 -8.01 -25.38
N LEU A 244 64.07 -8.08 -24.72
CA LEU A 244 64.18 -8.04 -23.27
C LEU A 244 63.69 -6.71 -22.69
N GLY A 245 64.01 -5.58 -23.34
CA GLY A 245 63.48 -4.26 -22.99
C GLY A 245 61.95 -4.21 -23.08
N ASP A 246 61.40 -4.64 -24.21
CA ASP A 246 59.95 -4.67 -24.44
C ASP A 246 59.23 -5.58 -23.42
N ALA A 247 59.82 -6.75 -23.11
CA ALA A 247 59.29 -7.67 -22.10
C ALA A 247 59.26 -7.04 -20.69
N LYS A 248 60.28 -6.25 -20.34
CA LYS A 248 60.34 -5.54 -19.06
C LYS A 248 59.27 -4.46 -18.95
N ASP A 249 59.05 -3.71 -20.03
CA ASP A 249 58.00 -2.70 -20.10
C ASP A 249 56.60 -3.33 -20.02
N LEU A 250 56.39 -4.45 -20.70
CA LEU A 250 55.15 -5.24 -20.60
C LEU A 250 54.93 -5.75 -19.17
N LEU A 251 55.96 -6.24 -18.50
CA LEU A 251 55.87 -6.66 -17.10
C LEU A 251 55.46 -5.49 -16.19
N GLY A 252 56.01 -4.30 -16.42
CA GLY A 252 55.61 -3.08 -15.72
C GLY A 252 54.12 -2.75 -15.91
N LYS A 253 53.64 -2.82 -17.16
CA LYS A 253 52.22 -2.62 -17.48
C LYS A 253 51.32 -3.67 -16.80
N ILE A 254 51.71 -4.95 -16.85
CA ILE A 254 50.97 -6.04 -16.18
C ILE A 254 50.86 -5.78 -14.67
N ASN A 255 51.96 -5.39 -14.02
CA ASN A 255 51.95 -5.11 -12.59
C ASN A 255 51.04 -3.92 -12.25
N SER A 256 51.03 -2.86 -13.07
CA SER A 256 50.13 -1.72 -12.88
C SER A 256 48.65 -2.09 -13.06
N LEU A 257 48.34 -2.97 -14.02
CA LEU A 257 46.99 -3.47 -14.24
C LEU A 257 46.54 -4.38 -13.09
N SER A 258 47.43 -5.25 -12.59
CA SER A 258 47.14 -6.09 -11.42
C SER A 258 46.82 -5.25 -10.18
N ALA A 259 47.60 -4.20 -9.93
CA ALA A 259 47.34 -3.30 -8.80
C ALA A 259 45.99 -2.57 -8.94
N LYS A 260 45.64 -2.13 -10.16
CA LYS A 260 44.33 -1.53 -10.42
C LYS A 260 43.19 -2.53 -10.24
N GLN A 261 43.36 -3.76 -10.72
CA GLN A 261 42.39 -4.84 -10.53
C GLN A 261 42.15 -5.14 -9.05
N ASP A 262 43.21 -5.16 -8.23
CA ASP A 262 43.08 -5.35 -6.79
C ASP A 262 42.29 -4.22 -6.11
N ASP A 263 42.47 -2.98 -6.56
CA ASP A 263 41.71 -1.81 -6.05
C ASP A 263 40.23 -1.88 -6.45
N ASP A 264 39.95 -2.21 -7.72
CA ASP A 264 38.59 -2.38 -8.22
C ASP A 264 37.85 -3.50 -7.46
N VAL A 265 38.54 -4.63 -7.18
CA VAL A 265 37.99 -5.74 -6.38
C VAL A 265 37.69 -5.30 -4.94
N ARG A 266 38.58 -4.51 -4.31
CA ARG A 266 38.34 -3.97 -2.96
C ARG A 266 37.12 -3.07 -2.92
N LYS A 267 36.97 -2.18 -3.92
CA LYS A 267 35.82 -1.28 -4.03
C LYS A 267 34.52 -2.06 -4.22
N LEU A 268 34.51 -3.04 -5.13
CA LEU A 268 33.35 -3.90 -5.35
C LEU A 268 32.94 -4.66 -4.07
N ASN A 269 33.91 -5.16 -3.31
CA ASN A 269 33.63 -5.84 -2.04
C ASN A 269 33.00 -4.88 -1.00
N SER A 270 33.44 -3.62 -0.94
CA SER A 270 32.82 -2.59 -0.10
C SER A 270 31.38 -2.29 -0.50
N ASP A 271 31.10 -2.21 -1.80
CA ASP A 271 29.75 -1.98 -2.32
C ASP A 271 28.82 -3.16 -1.98
N ILE A 272 29.31 -4.40 -2.13
CA ILE A 272 28.56 -5.61 -1.75
C ILE A 272 28.20 -5.58 -0.27
N GLN A 273 29.12 -5.21 0.61
CA GLN A 273 28.84 -5.10 2.05
C GLN A 273 27.75 -4.05 2.33
N SER A 274 27.82 -2.89 1.67
CA SER A 274 26.80 -1.84 1.80
C SER A 274 25.42 -2.32 1.35
N LEU A 275 25.35 -3.06 0.23
CA LEU A 275 24.12 -3.67 -0.27
C LEU A 275 23.57 -4.72 0.70
N GLN A 276 24.43 -5.54 1.31
CA GLN A 276 24.01 -6.51 2.32
C GLN A 276 23.40 -5.82 3.54
N THR A 277 24.00 -4.72 4.01
CA THR A 277 23.42 -3.90 5.10
C THR A 277 22.05 -3.37 4.71
N TYR A 278 21.90 -2.85 3.48
CA TYR A 278 20.60 -2.37 2.99
C TYR A 278 19.56 -3.49 2.91
N ILE A 279 19.91 -4.66 2.38
CA ILE A 279 19.02 -5.83 2.31
C ILE A 279 18.58 -6.25 3.71
N ASN A 280 19.49 -6.30 4.68
CA ASN A 280 19.14 -6.63 6.06
C ASN A 280 18.19 -5.59 6.67
N HIS A 281 18.40 -4.31 6.36
CA HIS A 281 17.49 -3.25 6.78
C HIS A 281 16.10 -3.41 6.14
N VAL A 282 16.01 -3.72 4.85
CA VAL A 282 14.72 -3.99 4.17
C VAL A 282 14.02 -5.21 4.77
N LYS A 283 14.76 -6.29 5.05
CA LYS A 283 14.23 -7.49 5.70
C LYS A 283 13.76 -7.26 7.13
N SER A 284 14.32 -6.26 7.81
CA SER A 284 13.89 -5.90 9.18
C SER A 284 12.54 -5.20 9.25
N PHE A 285 11.96 -4.78 8.12
CA PHE A 285 10.60 -4.26 8.10
C PHE A 285 9.60 -5.41 8.29
N GLU A 286 9.20 -5.65 9.54
CA GLU A 286 8.23 -6.70 9.94
C GLU A 286 6.92 -6.64 9.14
N HIS A 287 6.49 -5.44 8.75
CA HIS A 287 5.20 -5.19 8.11
C HIS A 287 5.26 -5.12 6.57
N LEU A 288 6.38 -5.52 5.94
CA LEU A 288 6.49 -5.48 4.48
C LEU A 288 5.48 -6.42 3.81
N GLY A 289 5.17 -7.56 4.43
CA GLY A 289 4.12 -8.49 3.99
C GLY A 289 2.70 -8.01 4.27
N ASP A 290 2.51 -7.04 5.18
CA ASP A 290 1.19 -6.50 5.48
C ASP A 290 0.67 -5.59 4.36
N ILE A 291 1.51 -5.21 3.39
CA ILE A 291 1.11 -4.41 2.23
C ILE A 291 0.05 -5.16 1.41
N ASP A 292 0.24 -6.46 1.20
CA ASP A 292 -0.73 -7.27 0.45
C ASP A 292 -2.05 -7.40 1.22
N SER A 293 -1.98 -7.52 2.55
CA SER A 293 -3.16 -7.56 3.41
C SER A 293 -3.94 -6.24 3.38
N ILE A 294 -3.24 -5.10 3.49
CA ILE A 294 -3.85 -3.77 3.39
C ILE A 294 -4.48 -3.58 2.00
N TRP A 295 -3.81 -4.04 0.94
CA TRP A 295 -4.32 -3.94 -0.43
C TRP A 295 -5.64 -4.70 -0.60
N ASN A 296 -5.70 -5.93 -0.08
CA ASN A 296 -6.93 -6.73 -0.11
C ASN A 296 -8.07 -6.08 0.69
N SER A 297 -7.79 -5.55 1.88
CA SER A 297 -8.80 -4.84 2.67
C SER A 297 -9.31 -3.56 1.99
N VAL A 298 -8.45 -2.85 1.24
CA VAL A 298 -8.86 -1.68 0.46
C VAL A 298 -9.79 -2.09 -0.69
N GLU A 299 -9.50 -3.19 -1.38
CA GLU A 299 -10.37 -3.69 -2.45
C GLU A 299 -11.73 -4.17 -1.90
N GLU A 300 -11.74 -4.84 -0.73
CA GLU A 300 -12.99 -5.20 -0.04
C GLU A 300 -13.80 -3.97 0.36
N ALA A 301 -13.16 -2.94 0.92
CA ALA A 301 -13.82 -1.68 1.28
C ALA A 301 -14.42 -0.98 0.06
N LYS A 302 -13.76 -1.02 -1.09
CA LYS A 302 -14.28 -0.48 -2.35
C LYS A 302 -15.55 -1.21 -2.81
N ILE A 303 -15.57 -2.54 -2.76
CA ILE A 303 -16.76 -3.33 -3.10
C ILE A 303 -17.92 -2.96 -2.17
N PHE A 304 -17.66 -2.81 -0.87
CA PHE A 304 -18.67 -2.38 0.08
C PHE A 304 -19.21 -0.98 -0.23
N LEU A 305 -18.33 -0.02 -0.56
CA LEU A 305 -18.74 1.34 -0.92
C LEU A 305 -19.60 1.38 -2.20
N GLU A 306 -19.30 0.55 -3.19
CA GLU A 306 -20.14 0.43 -4.39
C GLU A 306 -21.54 -0.10 -4.06
N GLN A 307 -21.65 -1.06 -3.15
CA GLN A 307 -22.94 -1.56 -2.66
C GLN A 307 -23.70 -0.50 -1.87
N PHE A 308 -23.01 0.20 -0.97
CA PHE A 308 -23.59 1.30 -0.20
C PHE A 308 -24.10 2.41 -1.11
N GLY A 309 -23.35 2.77 -2.15
CA GLY A 309 -23.77 3.76 -3.15
C GLY A 309 -25.04 3.35 -3.91
N LYS A 310 -25.23 2.06 -4.20
CA LYS A 310 -26.47 1.55 -4.80
C LYS A 310 -27.65 1.68 -3.83
N GLN A 311 -27.45 1.35 -2.56
CA GLN A 311 -28.50 1.51 -1.54
C GLN A 311 -28.90 2.97 -1.35
N LEU A 312 -27.93 3.89 -1.33
CA LEU A 312 -28.17 5.34 -1.22
C LEU A 312 -29.07 5.86 -2.35
N LYS A 313 -28.82 5.43 -3.60
CA LYS A 313 -29.67 5.77 -4.75
C LYS A 313 -31.10 5.23 -4.63
N CYS A 314 -31.28 4.03 -4.07
CA CYS A 314 -32.62 3.50 -3.83
C CYS A 314 -33.37 4.33 -2.78
N LEU A 315 -32.67 4.76 -1.73
CA LEU A 315 -33.23 5.54 -0.64
C LEU A 315 -33.62 6.95 -1.09
N GLU A 316 -32.79 7.58 -1.94
CA GLU A 316 -33.08 8.86 -2.60
C GLU A 316 -34.38 8.78 -3.43
N LYS A 317 -34.52 7.73 -4.26
CA LYS A 317 -35.77 7.50 -5.02
C LYS A 317 -36.98 7.32 -4.13
N GLN A 318 -36.83 6.62 -3.00
CA GLN A 318 -37.93 6.43 -2.06
C GLN A 318 -38.34 7.76 -1.41
N GLN A 319 -37.36 8.59 -1.04
CA GLN A 319 -37.61 9.92 -0.50
C GLN A 319 -38.39 10.79 -1.49
N ASP A 320 -38.04 10.77 -2.77
CA ASP A 320 -38.78 11.50 -3.82
C ASP A 320 -40.24 11.03 -3.95
N ILE A 321 -40.48 9.71 -3.90
CA ILE A 321 -41.84 9.14 -3.93
C ILE A 321 -42.63 9.63 -2.73
N THR A 322 -42.08 9.49 -1.53
CA THR A 322 -42.77 9.89 -0.29
C THR A 322 -43.03 11.40 -0.24
N ALA A 323 -42.09 12.23 -0.72
CA ALA A 323 -42.29 13.67 -0.81
C ALA A 323 -43.47 14.02 -1.74
N LYS A 324 -43.58 13.33 -2.88
CA LYS A 324 -44.69 13.52 -3.83
C LYS A 324 -46.03 13.08 -3.25
N GLU A 325 -46.08 11.94 -2.58
CA GLU A 325 -47.29 11.48 -1.88
C GLU A 325 -47.74 12.46 -0.78
N LEU A 326 -46.80 13.05 -0.05
CA LEU A 326 -47.09 14.06 0.96
C LEU A 326 -47.66 15.33 0.33
N GLU A 327 -47.09 15.78 -0.80
CA GLU A 327 -47.58 16.94 -1.56
C GLU A 327 -49.03 16.72 -2.04
N ASP A 328 -49.33 15.54 -2.56
CA ASP A 328 -50.69 15.19 -3.01
C ASP A 328 -51.68 15.16 -1.83
N LYS A 329 -51.29 14.61 -0.67
CA LYS A 329 -52.14 14.64 0.54
C LYS A 329 -52.37 16.06 1.05
N ILE A 330 -51.35 16.93 1.02
CA ILE A 330 -51.49 18.34 1.40
C ILE A 330 -52.49 19.05 0.48
N LYS A 331 -52.47 18.78 -0.83
CA LYS A 331 -53.46 19.34 -1.77
C LYS A 331 -54.88 18.91 -1.41
N VAL A 332 -55.10 17.62 -1.16
CA VAL A 332 -56.42 17.11 -0.76
C VAL A 332 -56.91 17.77 0.55
N LEU A 333 -56.03 17.94 1.53
CA LEU A 333 -56.37 18.60 2.80
C LEU A 333 -56.66 20.10 2.59
N ALA A 334 -55.91 20.78 1.73
CA ALA A 334 -56.16 22.18 1.39
C ALA A 334 -57.51 22.36 0.70
N ASP A 335 -57.86 21.46 -0.23
CA ASP A 335 -59.16 21.46 -0.90
C ASP A 335 -60.30 21.21 0.11
N PHE A 336 -60.11 20.24 1.02
CA PHE A 336 -61.08 19.96 2.09
C PHE A 336 -61.26 21.14 3.04
N GLN A 337 -60.15 21.79 3.45
CA GLN A 337 -60.19 23.01 4.26
C GLN A 337 -60.97 24.11 3.54
N SER A 338 -60.67 24.35 2.25
CA SER A 338 -61.39 25.34 1.46
C SER A 338 -62.89 25.04 1.35
N HIS A 339 -63.26 23.76 1.28
CA HIS A 339 -64.66 23.35 1.26
C HIS A 339 -65.34 23.61 2.62
N LEU A 340 -64.69 23.27 3.74
CA LEU A 340 -65.20 23.59 5.08
C LEU A 340 -65.36 25.10 5.29
N SER A 341 -64.37 25.89 4.89
CA SER A 341 -64.43 27.35 4.97
C SER A 341 -65.46 27.99 4.04
N SER A 342 -65.99 27.26 3.06
CA SER A 342 -67.07 27.76 2.17
C SER A 342 -68.46 27.71 2.82
N PHE A 343 -68.63 26.96 3.91
CA PHE A 343 -69.88 26.95 4.65
C PHE A 343 -70.02 28.23 5.46
N GLU A 344 -70.91 29.11 5.02
CA GLU A 344 -71.16 30.45 5.58
C GLU A 344 -71.49 30.44 7.10
N HIS A 345 -72.03 29.34 7.60
CA HIS A 345 -72.50 29.18 8.98
C HIS A 345 -71.71 28.13 9.78
N ILE A 346 -70.52 27.70 9.33
CA ILE A 346 -69.72 26.70 10.05
C ILE A 346 -69.31 27.18 11.46
N ASP A 347 -69.01 28.48 11.59
CA ASP A 347 -68.67 29.12 12.86
C ASP A 347 -69.91 29.34 13.75
N ASP A 348 -71.11 29.27 13.18
CA ASP A 348 -72.36 29.43 13.93
C ASP A 348 -72.73 28.16 14.73
N ILE A 349 -72.12 27.01 14.43
CA ILE A 349 -72.40 25.74 15.12
C ILE A 349 -72.07 25.85 16.62
N ASP A 350 -70.96 26.51 16.97
CA ASP A 350 -70.58 26.72 18.36
C ASP A 350 -71.60 27.62 19.09
N ASN A 351 -72.08 28.67 18.42
CA ASN A 351 -73.11 29.56 18.95
C ASN A 351 -74.44 28.83 19.15
N ILE A 352 -74.87 28.04 18.15
CA ILE A 352 -76.09 27.21 18.23
C ILE A 352 -75.99 26.20 19.37
N TRP A 353 -74.82 25.59 19.57
CA TRP A 353 -74.63 24.62 20.65
C TRP A 353 -74.74 25.26 22.04
N VAL A 354 -74.17 26.46 22.22
CA VAL A 354 -74.31 27.25 23.45
C VAL A 354 -75.77 27.63 23.70
N ASP A 355 -76.48 28.09 22.68
CA ASP A 355 -77.90 28.45 22.78
C ASP A 355 -78.76 27.23 23.14
N LEU A 356 -78.52 26.09 22.51
CA LEU A 356 -79.24 24.85 22.76
C LEU A 356 -78.97 24.32 24.18
N HIS A 357 -77.74 24.47 24.68
CA HIS A 357 -77.41 24.17 26.07
C HIS A 357 -78.14 25.09 27.06
N ASN A 358 -78.25 26.38 26.76
CA ASN A 358 -78.98 27.35 27.60
C ASN A 358 -80.50 27.10 27.60
N GLN A 359 -81.07 26.75 26.44
CA GLN A 359 -82.47 26.35 26.33
C GLN A 359 -82.74 25.06 27.12
N SER A 360 -81.84 24.08 27.05
CA SER A 360 -81.93 22.85 27.84
C SER A 360 -81.97 23.14 29.35
N LYS A 361 -81.11 24.03 29.86
CA LYS A 361 -81.17 24.48 31.27
C LYS A 361 -82.51 25.12 31.61
N SER A 362 -83.01 25.98 30.73
CA SER A 362 -84.31 26.65 30.92
C SER A 362 -85.47 25.64 30.94
N LEU A 363 -85.43 24.61 30.09
CA LEU A 363 -86.40 23.52 30.07
C LEU A 363 -86.38 22.69 31.35
N VAL A 364 -85.19 22.38 31.89
CA VAL A 364 -85.06 21.69 33.18
C VAL A 364 -85.66 22.52 34.31
N SER A 365 -85.42 23.84 34.34
CA SER A 365 -86.06 24.70 35.33
C SER A 365 -87.58 24.76 35.19
N LEU A 366 -88.09 24.82 33.95
CA LEU A 366 -89.52 24.83 33.69
C LEU A 366 -90.18 23.51 34.10
N SER A 367 -89.50 22.39 33.85
CA SER A 367 -89.94 21.06 34.29
C SER A 367 -90.04 20.99 35.81
N SER A 368 -89.05 21.53 36.53
CA SER A 368 -89.09 21.61 38.00
C SER A 368 -90.32 22.39 38.48
N HIS A 369 -90.57 23.56 37.89
CA HIS A 369 -91.74 24.38 38.23
C HIS A 369 -93.07 23.65 37.94
N PHE A 370 -93.15 22.88 36.86
CA PHE A 370 -94.35 22.11 36.53
C PHE A 370 -94.58 20.98 37.55
N THR A 371 -93.51 20.32 38.02
CA THR A 371 -93.59 19.32 39.10
C THR A 371 -94.11 19.95 40.40
N GLU A 372 -93.55 21.09 40.79
CA GLU A 372 -94.00 21.83 41.98
C GLU A 372 -95.47 22.26 41.88
N MET A 373 -95.89 22.75 40.71
CA MET A 373 -97.29 23.10 40.45
C MET A 373 -98.21 21.88 40.52
N GLN A 374 -97.75 20.73 40.00
CA GLN A 374 -98.52 19.49 40.02
C GLN A 374 -98.70 18.96 41.45
N ASP A 375 -97.65 19.02 42.27
CA ASP A 375 -97.73 18.67 43.70
C ASP A 375 -98.67 19.62 44.46
N ALA A 376 -98.61 20.93 44.19
CA ALA A 376 -99.53 21.90 44.78
C ALA A 376 -100.99 21.63 44.36
N PHE A 377 -101.23 21.26 43.09
CA PHE A 377 -102.58 20.90 42.62
C PHE A 377 -103.09 19.61 43.27
N PHE A 378 -102.23 18.61 43.47
CA PHE A 378 -102.57 17.41 44.23
C PHE A 378 -102.92 17.75 45.68
N GLY A 379 -102.14 18.62 46.33
CA GLY A 379 -102.42 19.12 47.68
C GLY A 379 -103.74 19.90 47.77
N PHE A 380 -104.03 20.75 46.79
CA PHE A 380 -105.31 21.45 46.73
C PHE A 380 -106.49 20.49 46.53
N LYS A 381 -106.32 19.48 45.66
CA LYS A 381 -107.34 18.46 45.43
C LYS A 381 -107.64 17.67 46.71
N THR A 382 -106.62 17.26 47.47
CA THR A 382 -106.82 16.55 48.74
C THR A 382 -107.53 17.45 49.76
N GLU A 383 -107.15 18.72 49.87
CA GLU A 383 -107.78 19.67 50.79
C GLU A 383 -109.26 19.93 50.47
N VAL A 384 -109.61 20.06 49.18
CA VAL A 384 -111.00 20.16 48.72
C VAL A 384 -111.79 18.89 49.07
N THR A 385 -111.23 17.70 48.85
CA THR A 385 -111.92 16.45 49.18
C THR A 385 -112.19 16.30 50.68
N THR A 386 -111.22 16.63 51.53
CA THR A 386 -111.39 16.61 53.00
C THR A 386 -112.41 17.65 53.47
N SER A 387 -112.39 18.85 52.88
CA SER A 387 -113.39 19.88 53.19
C SER A 387 -114.79 19.43 52.80
N LEU A 388 -114.96 18.80 51.64
CA LEU A 388 -116.25 18.32 51.16
C LEU A 388 -116.79 17.15 51.99
N GLU A 389 -115.94 16.21 52.41
CA GLU A 389 -116.28 15.16 53.38
C GLU A 389 -116.76 15.74 54.71
N SER A 390 -116.10 16.79 55.22
CA SER A 390 -116.51 17.44 56.47
C SER A 390 -117.89 18.12 56.36
N ILE A 391 -118.21 18.76 55.23
CA ILE A 391 -119.50 19.39 54.97
C ILE A 391 -120.62 18.34 54.89
N VAL A 392 -120.38 17.22 54.19
CA VAL A 392 -121.35 16.13 54.06
C VAL A 392 -121.68 15.54 55.42
N SER A 393 -120.67 15.27 56.26
CA SER A 393 -120.87 14.76 57.62
C SER A 393 -121.72 15.71 58.47
N GLN A 394 -121.49 17.01 58.36
CA GLN A 394 -122.26 18.04 59.06
C GLN A 394 -123.73 18.10 58.58
N GLN A 395 -123.96 17.92 57.29
CA GLN A 395 -125.30 17.92 56.70
C GLN A 395 -126.13 16.70 57.11
N GLU A 396 -125.50 15.54 57.30
CA GLU A 396 -126.17 14.34 57.80
C GLU A 396 -126.60 14.50 59.27
N ALA A 397 -125.73 15.07 60.11
CA ALA A 397 -126.03 15.31 61.52
C ALA A 397 -127.20 16.30 61.74
N THR A 398 -127.25 17.38 60.96
CA THR A 398 -128.32 18.38 61.04
C THR A 398 -129.68 17.82 60.59
N ASN A 399 -129.73 17.05 59.51
CA ASN A 399 -130.94 16.39 59.03
C ASN A 399 -131.55 15.42 60.07
N LEU A 400 -130.70 14.67 60.78
CA LEU A 400 -131.16 13.77 61.85
C LEU A 400 -131.85 14.55 62.98
N SER A 401 -131.33 15.72 63.34
CA SER A 401 -131.91 16.60 64.36
C SER A 401 -133.26 17.19 63.93
N LEU A 402 -133.39 17.59 62.66
CA LEU A 402 -134.63 18.13 62.07
C LEU A 402 -135.73 17.08 62.04
N ARG A 403 -135.42 15.82 61.69
CA ARG A 403 -136.38 14.70 61.76
C ARG A 403 -136.93 14.49 63.16
N LYS A 404 -136.10 14.62 64.20
CA LYS A 404 -136.56 14.54 65.59
C LYS A 404 -137.50 15.70 65.93
N LYS A 405 -137.17 16.93 65.53
CA LYS A 405 -138.00 18.12 65.77
C LYS A 405 -139.37 18.03 65.06
N LEU A 406 -139.41 17.55 63.81
CA LEU A 406 -140.65 17.42 63.04
C LEU A 406 -141.64 16.45 63.69
N LYS A 407 -141.15 15.35 64.28
CA LYS A 407 -141.99 14.38 65.00
C LYS A 407 -142.71 15.00 66.22
N TYR A 408 -142.05 15.90 66.96
CA TYR A 408 -142.68 16.58 68.10
C TYR A 408 -143.75 17.59 67.68
N ALA A 409 -143.51 18.34 66.60
CA ALA A 409 -144.44 19.35 66.11
C ALA A 409 -145.80 18.76 65.69
N TYR A 410 -145.81 17.58 65.06
CA TYR A 410 -147.04 16.91 64.61
C TYR A 410 -147.93 16.45 65.78
N CYS A 411 -147.33 16.08 66.92
CA CYS A 411 -148.08 15.72 68.13
C CYS A 411 -148.81 16.92 68.75
N ILE A 412 -148.18 18.10 68.72
CA ILE A 412 -148.74 19.33 69.30
C ILE A 412 -149.89 19.88 68.42
N GLY A 413 -149.71 19.88 67.10
CA GLY A 413 -150.73 20.37 66.16
C GLY A 413 -152.04 19.58 66.18
N GLY A 414 -151.96 18.25 66.34
CA GLY A 414 -153.16 17.40 66.41
C GLY A 414 -154.04 17.66 67.63
N GLY A 415 -153.45 17.99 68.78
CA GLY A 415 -154.20 18.28 70.01
C GLY A 415 -154.98 19.60 69.96
N ALA A 416 -154.43 20.62 69.29
CA ALA A 416 -155.03 21.95 69.21
C ALA A 416 -156.30 22.01 68.33
N ILE A 417 -156.35 21.18 67.28
CA ILE A 417 -157.49 21.12 66.36
C ILE A 417 -158.72 20.52 67.07
N LEU A 418 -158.52 19.49 67.90
CA LEU A 418 -159.59 18.84 68.67
C LEU A 418 -160.25 19.80 69.68
N LEU A 419 -159.44 20.64 70.33
CA LEU A 419 -159.91 21.68 71.25
C LEU A 419 -160.70 22.79 70.54
N SER A 420 -160.27 23.18 69.33
CA SER A 420 -160.95 24.23 68.55
C SER A 420 -162.32 23.78 68.04
N VAL A 421 -162.47 22.52 67.63
CA VAL A 421 -163.77 21.97 67.19
C VAL A 421 -164.77 21.89 68.35
N LEU A 422 -164.30 21.57 69.56
CA LEU A 422 -165.15 21.52 70.76
C LEU A 422 -165.67 22.91 71.16
N SER A 423 -164.85 23.94 70.98
CA SER A 423 -165.21 25.33 71.25
C SER A 423 -166.32 25.85 70.33
N VAL A 424 -166.29 25.52 69.04
CA VAL A 424 -167.28 26.01 68.06
C VAL A 424 -168.66 25.36 68.27
N LEU A 425 -168.72 24.11 68.71
CA LEU A 425 -169.98 23.43 69.01
C LEU A 425 -170.71 24.02 70.23
N LEU A 426 -169.96 24.57 71.21
CA LEU A 426 -170.54 25.21 72.39
C LEU A 426 -171.22 26.55 72.07
N GLN A 427 -170.77 27.27 71.03
CA GLN A 427 -171.31 28.57 70.66
C GLN A 427 -172.68 28.50 69.95
N TYR A 428 -173.08 27.32 69.45
CA TYR A 428 -174.36 27.12 68.76
C TYR A 428 -175.53 26.77 69.71
N CYS A 429 -175.27 26.47 71.00
CA CYS A 429 -176.28 26.04 71.98
C CYS A 429 -176.78 27.13 72.94
N GLY A 430 -176.35 28.39 72.82
CA GLY A 430 -177.03 29.51 73.48
C GLY A 430 -176.82 29.67 75.00
N VAL A 431 -175.73 29.13 75.56
CA VAL A 431 -175.20 29.48 76.90
C VAL A 431 -173.66 29.52 76.84
N LEU A 432 -173.11 30.46 76.06
CA LEU A 432 -171.74 31.04 76.15
C LEU A 432 -171.50 31.99 74.97
#